data_AF-K5ZE14-F1
#
_entry.id   AF-K5ZE14-F1
#
_cell.length_a   1.000
_cell.length_b   1.000
_cell.length_c   1.000
_cell.angle_alpha   90.00
_cell.angle_beta   90.00
_cell.angle_gamma   90.00
#
_symmetry.space_group_name_H-M   'P 1'
#
loop_
_entity.id
_entity.type
_entity.pdbx_description
1 polymer ?
#
loop_
_entity_poly.entity_id
_entity_poly.type
_entity_poly.pdbx_seq_one_letter_code
_entity_poly.pdbx_strand_id
1 'polypeptide(L)'
;MITDDLIKKEFISQIVSRDVNVIYNTQEQVVREVFPGGTGQLANFLARRPFNFSEVGVNQTFYMRIFPYLRFLDIRYRKDQMETRSKLALYNRVIFGVLYHETMPDLRYGLTEEIRKKIGLQLQEADPGK
;
A
#
# COMPACT_ATOMS: atom_id res chain seq x y z
N MET A 1 4.04 29.48 6.28
CA MET A 1 2.69 29.21 6.82
C MET A 1 2.19 27.91 6.21
N ILE A 2 1.86 26.92 7.04
CA ILE A 2 1.35 25.63 6.60
C ILE A 2 -0.09 25.80 6.11
N THR A 3 -0.36 25.39 4.88
CA THR A 3 -1.71 25.45 4.30
C THR A 3 -2.47 24.16 4.57
N ASP A 4 -3.80 24.25 4.59
CA ASP A 4 -4.67 23.07 4.76
C ASP A 4 -4.45 22.04 3.63
N ASP A 5 -4.12 22.51 2.44
CA ASP A 5 -3.80 21.65 1.30
C ASP A 5 -2.50 20.86 1.52
N LEU A 6 -1.49 21.46 2.16
CA LEU A 6 -0.25 20.76 2.51
C LEU A 6 -0.52 19.65 3.53
N ILE A 7 -1.36 19.93 4.54
CA ILE A 7 -1.76 18.94 5.55
C ILE A 7 -2.51 17.77 4.90
N LYS A 8 -3.46 18.05 3.99
CA LYS A 8 -4.21 17.01 3.26
C LYS A 8 -3.30 16.16 2.39
N LYS A 9 -2.37 16.78 1.67
CA LYS A 9 -1.39 16.08 0.82
C LYS A 9 -0.52 15.14 1.63
N GLU A 10 -0.02 15.62 2.76
CA GLU A 10 0.80 14.81 3.66
C GLU A 10 -0.01 13.66 4.26
N PHE A 11 -1.25 13.93 4.69
CA PHE A 11 -2.17 12.90 5.18
C PHE A 11 -2.40 11.80 4.14
N ILE A 12 -2.77 12.16 2.91
CA ILE A 12 -3.01 11.20 1.82
C ILE A 12 -1.74 10.39 1.54
N SER A 13 -0.58 11.07 1.46
CA SER A 13 0.72 10.42 1.23
C SER A 13 1.04 9.40 2.31
N GLN A 14 0.84 9.74 3.59
CA GLN A 14 1.09 8.83 4.72
C GLN A 14 0.19 7.60 4.67
N ILE A 15 -1.12 7.79 4.48
CA ILE A 15 -2.09 6.68 4.43
C ILE A 15 -1.81 5.75 3.24
N VAL A 16 -1.68 6.29 2.04
CA VAL A 16 -1.43 5.48 0.84
C VAL A 16 -0.09 4.75 0.92
N SER A 17 0.97 5.43 1.39
CA SER A 17 2.28 4.81 1.53
C SER A 17 2.26 3.70 2.57
N ARG A 18 1.62 3.90 3.73
CA ARG A 18 1.45 2.87 4.77
C ARG A 18 0.77 1.63 4.19
N ASP A 19 -0.34 1.83 3.49
CA ASP A 19 -1.19 0.74 3.03
C ASP A 19 -0.60 -0.03 1.84
N VAL A 20 0.06 0.67 0.92
CA VAL A 20 0.84 0.01 -0.15
C VAL A 20 1.96 -0.85 0.44
N ASN A 21 2.62 -0.39 1.51
CA ASN A 21 3.59 -1.21 2.22
C ASN A 21 2.96 -2.45 2.86
N VAL A 22 1.77 -2.34 3.44
CA VAL A 22 1.01 -3.49 3.97
C VAL A 22 0.71 -4.51 2.85
N ILE A 23 0.30 -4.03 1.67
CA ILE A 23 0.05 -4.89 0.50
C ILE A 23 1.31 -5.67 0.12
N TYR A 24 2.43 -4.97 -0.09
CA TYR A 24 3.68 -5.64 -0.50
C TYR A 24 4.21 -6.60 0.57
N ASN A 25 4.13 -6.24 1.85
CA ASN A 25 4.55 -7.11 2.96
C ASN A 25 3.75 -8.40 2.99
N THR A 26 2.42 -8.28 2.90
CA THR A 26 1.54 -9.44 2.93
C THR A 26 1.82 -10.35 1.72
N GLN A 27 1.99 -9.75 0.53
CA GLN A 27 2.33 -10.49 -0.68
C GLN A 27 3.67 -11.20 -0.56
N GLU A 28 4.70 -10.53 -0.05
CA GLU A 28 6.03 -11.10 0.14
C GLU A 28 5.98 -12.30 1.09
N GLN A 29 5.31 -12.14 2.25
CA GLN A 29 5.17 -13.21 3.24
C GLN A 29 4.49 -14.44 2.66
N VAL A 30 3.33 -14.27 2.00
CA VAL A 30 2.61 -15.38 1.38
C VAL A 30 3.45 -16.06 0.30
N VAL A 31 4.18 -15.30 -0.52
CA VAL A 31 5.07 -15.89 -1.54
C VAL A 31 6.18 -16.71 -0.88
N ARG A 32 6.82 -16.21 0.17
CA ARG A 32 7.90 -16.93 0.88
C ARG A 32 7.40 -18.20 1.57
N GLU A 33 6.21 -18.16 2.15
CA GLU A 33 5.63 -19.30 2.87
C GLU A 33 5.09 -20.39 1.93
N VAL A 34 4.38 -19.99 0.87
CA VAL A 34 3.69 -20.95 -0.01
C VAL A 34 4.56 -21.40 -1.18
N PHE A 35 5.52 -20.57 -1.62
CA PHE A 35 6.44 -20.90 -2.71
C PHE A 35 7.91 -20.80 -2.26
N PRO A 36 8.37 -21.67 -1.34
CA PRO A 36 9.75 -21.64 -0.84
C PRO A 36 10.79 -22.06 -1.90
N GLY A 37 10.36 -22.68 -3.01
CA GLY A 37 11.23 -23.08 -4.12
C GLY A 37 11.31 -22.08 -5.28
N GLY A 38 12.32 -22.21 -6.14
CA GLY A 38 12.50 -21.41 -7.36
C GLY A 38 13.63 -20.38 -7.29
N THR A 39 13.59 -19.38 -8.18
CA THR A 39 14.67 -18.39 -8.35
C THR A 39 14.65 -17.24 -7.32
N GLY A 40 13.61 -17.13 -6.51
CA GLY A 40 13.42 -16.04 -5.55
C GLY A 40 13.13 -14.66 -6.17
N GLN A 41 13.07 -14.55 -7.50
CA GLN A 41 12.88 -13.27 -8.19
C GLN A 41 11.57 -12.56 -7.82
N LEU A 42 10.49 -13.33 -7.63
CA LEU A 42 9.19 -12.79 -7.24
C LEU A 42 9.23 -12.20 -5.82
N ALA A 43 9.78 -12.95 -4.86
CA ALA A 43 9.96 -12.46 -3.48
C ALA A 43 10.86 -11.23 -3.45
N ASN A 44 11.96 -11.23 -4.21
CA ASN A 44 12.87 -10.09 -4.30
C ASN A 44 12.22 -8.86 -4.94
N PHE A 45 11.34 -9.03 -5.93
CA PHE A 45 10.58 -7.92 -6.49
C PHE A 45 9.60 -7.32 -5.49
N LEU A 46 8.87 -8.17 -4.76
CA LEU A 46 7.92 -7.72 -3.74
C LEU A 46 8.63 -7.01 -2.59
N ALA A 47 9.79 -7.52 -2.17
CA ALA A 47 10.64 -6.90 -1.15
C ALA A 47 11.16 -5.51 -1.55
N ARG A 48 11.33 -5.23 -2.85
CA ARG A 48 11.72 -3.91 -3.37
C ARG A 48 10.59 -2.87 -3.30
N ARG A 49 9.34 -3.31 -3.12
CA ARG A 49 8.14 -2.47 -3.02
C ARG A 49 8.10 -1.35 -4.07
N PRO A 50 8.03 -1.68 -5.37
CA PRO A 50 8.05 -0.70 -6.45
C PRO A 50 6.78 0.16 -6.40
N PHE A 51 6.91 1.27 -5.68
CA PHE A 51 5.89 2.26 -5.41
C PHE A 51 6.50 3.63 -5.65
N ASN A 52 5.86 4.41 -6.51
CA ASN A 52 6.26 5.77 -6.80
C ASN A 52 5.03 6.66 -6.72
N PHE A 53 5.22 7.93 -6.45
CA PHE A 53 4.16 8.92 -6.51
C PHE A 53 4.59 10.09 -7.39
N SER A 54 3.61 10.78 -7.96
CA SER A 54 3.77 11.99 -8.75
C SER A 54 2.80 13.03 -8.23
N GLU A 55 3.26 14.27 -8.13
CA GLU A 55 2.47 15.40 -7.69
C GLU A 55 2.41 16.43 -8.82
N VAL A 56 1.20 16.84 -9.20
CA VAL A 56 0.97 17.92 -10.17
C VAL A 56 -0.04 18.88 -9.57
N GLY A 57 0.45 20.03 -9.11
CA GLY A 57 -0.38 21.03 -8.45
C GLY A 57 -0.97 20.49 -7.15
N VAL A 58 -2.30 20.31 -7.09
CA VAL A 58 -3.01 19.75 -5.94
C VAL A 58 -3.21 18.23 -6.07
N ASN A 59 -3.04 17.68 -7.27
CA ASN A 59 -3.32 16.28 -7.53
C ASN A 59 -2.12 15.40 -7.19
N GLN A 60 -2.36 14.36 -6.41
CA GLN A 60 -1.39 13.29 -6.12
C GLN A 60 -1.80 12.02 -6.86
N THR A 61 -0.89 11.48 -7.66
CA THR A 61 -1.08 10.21 -8.37
C THR A 61 -0.08 9.19 -7.85
N PHE A 62 -0.60 8.08 -7.33
CA PHE A 62 0.20 6.99 -6.78
C PHE A 62 0.26 5.82 -7.76
N TYR A 63 1.47 5.33 -8.01
CA TYR A 63 1.75 4.24 -8.94
C TYR A 63 2.29 3.03 -8.18
N MET A 64 1.54 1.93 -8.21
CA MET A 64 1.97 0.65 -7.65
C MET A 64 2.15 -0.36 -8.79
N ARG A 65 3.35 -0.95 -8.90
CA ARG A 65 3.62 -1.98 -9.91
C ARG A 65 3.40 -3.37 -9.33
N ILE A 66 2.33 -4.02 -9.78
CA ILE A 66 1.98 -5.38 -9.35
C ILE A 66 2.23 -6.36 -10.49
N PHE A 67 2.79 -7.52 -10.19
CA PHE A 67 2.89 -8.59 -11.19
C PHE A 67 1.53 -9.24 -11.46
N PRO A 68 1.03 -9.21 -12.72
CA PRO A 68 -0.23 -9.88 -13.07
C PRO A 68 -0.21 -11.38 -12.78
N TYR A 69 0.97 -12.01 -12.79
CA TYR A 69 1.14 -13.43 -12.46
C TYR A 69 0.67 -13.79 -11.04
N LEU A 70 0.69 -12.86 -10.08
CA LEU A 70 0.12 -13.08 -8.75
C LEU A 70 -1.37 -13.39 -8.82
N ARG A 71 -2.11 -12.69 -9.69
CA ARG A 71 -3.52 -12.98 -9.95
C ARG A 71 -3.68 -14.36 -10.58
N PHE A 72 -2.83 -14.74 -11.52
CA PHE A 72 -2.91 -16.08 -12.11
C PHE A 72 -2.63 -17.20 -11.11
N LEU A 73 -1.75 -16.98 -10.13
CA LEU A 73 -1.55 -17.92 -9.01
C LEU A 73 -2.82 -18.05 -8.18
N ASP A 74 -3.44 -16.93 -7.78
CA ASP A 74 -4.73 -16.94 -7.08
C ASP A 74 -5.80 -17.70 -7.89
N ILE A 75 -5.79 -17.61 -9.23
CA ILE A 75 -6.76 -18.28 -10.12
C ILE A 75 -6.49 -19.78 -10.27
N ARG A 76 -5.23 -20.17 -10.48
CA ARG A 76 -4.81 -21.54 -10.78
C ARG A 76 -5.17 -22.50 -9.64
N TYR A 77 -4.93 -22.08 -8.40
CA TYR A 77 -5.17 -22.92 -7.22
C TYR A 77 -6.65 -22.91 -6.75
N ARG A 78 -7.58 -22.33 -7.53
CA ARG A 78 -9.01 -22.29 -7.15
C ARG A 78 -9.73 -23.62 -7.24
N LYS A 79 -9.34 -24.51 -8.16
CA LYS A 79 -10.09 -25.73 -8.47
C LYS A 79 -9.59 -26.97 -7.76
N ASP A 80 -8.27 -27.16 -7.67
CA ASP A 80 -7.72 -28.49 -7.32
C ASP A 80 -6.97 -28.54 -5.97
N GLN A 81 -6.79 -27.41 -5.26
CA GLN A 81 -6.03 -27.35 -4.00
C GLN A 81 -6.62 -26.33 -2.99
N MET A 82 -7.71 -26.70 -2.32
CA MET A 82 -8.39 -25.82 -1.36
C MET A 82 -7.51 -25.43 -0.15
N GLU A 83 -6.64 -26.32 0.34
CA GLU A 83 -5.71 -26.00 1.43
C GLU A 83 -4.73 -24.90 1.04
N THR A 84 -4.07 -25.04 -0.12
CA THR A 84 -3.16 -24.03 -0.67
C THR A 84 -3.89 -22.73 -0.96
N ARG A 85 -5.13 -22.78 -1.48
CA ARG A 85 -5.97 -21.59 -1.73
C ARG A 85 -6.21 -20.76 -0.47
N SER A 86 -6.52 -21.40 0.66
CA SER A 86 -6.79 -20.67 1.91
C SER A 86 -5.60 -19.81 2.36
N LYS A 87 -4.38 -20.25 2.01
CA LYS A 87 -3.11 -19.57 2.29
C LYS A 87 -2.72 -18.58 1.20
N LEU A 88 -3.19 -18.76 -0.04
CA LEU A 88 -2.97 -17.88 -1.18
C LEU A 88 -3.94 -16.70 -1.17
N ALA A 89 -3.65 -15.72 -0.32
CA ALA A 89 -4.20 -14.38 -0.45
C ALA A 89 -3.11 -13.49 -1.07
N LEU A 90 -2.91 -13.54 -2.39
CA LEU A 90 -1.83 -12.77 -3.03
C LEU A 90 -2.32 -11.49 -3.67
N TYR A 91 -3.42 -11.55 -4.43
CA TYR A 91 -3.81 -10.44 -5.28
C TYR A 91 -5.12 -9.82 -4.81
N ASN A 92 -6.26 -10.48 -5.06
CA ASN A 92 -7.55 -9.83 -4.90
C ASN A 92 -7.81 -9.41 -3.45
N ARG A 93 -7.63 -10.35 -2.50
CA ARG A 93 -7.92 -10.08 -1.08
C ARG A 93 -6.96 -9.06 -0.50
N VAL A 94 -5.69 -9.08 -0.87
CA VAL A 94 -4.69 -8.17 -0.30
C VAL A 94 -4.82 -6.79 -0.90
N ILE A 95 -4.82 -6.68 -2.23
CA ILE A 95 -4.84 -5.37 -2.90
C ILE A 95 -6.19 -4.69 -2.68
N PHE A 96 -7.28 -5.34 -3.07
CA PHE A 96 -8.60 -4.72 -2.96
C PHE A 96 -9.10 -4.67 -1.52
N GLY A 97 -8.72 -5.65 -0.69
CA GLY A 97 -9.07 -5.62 0.72
C GLY A 97 -8.46 -4.41 1.41
N VAL A 98 -7.14 -4.20 1.26
CA VAL A 98 -6.48 -3.02 1.84
C VAL A 98 -7.01 -1.74 1.22
N LEU A 99 -7.08 -1.62 -0.12
CA LEU A 99 -7.51 -0.38 -0.76
C LEU A 99 -8.94 0.01 -0.40
N TYR A 100 -9.90 -0.90 -0.46
CA TYR A 100 -11.32 -0.56 -0.26
C TYR A 100 -11.78 -0.62 1.19
N HIS A 101 -11.17 -1.45 2.03
CA HIS A 101 -11.61 -1.62 3.42
C HIS A 101 -10.73 -0.90 4.44
N GLU A 102 -9.51 -0.50 4.07
CA GLU A 102 -8.60 0.24 4.96
C GLU A 102 -8.32 1.64 4.40
N THR A 103 -7.71 1.72 3.21
CA THR A 103 -7.23 2.99 2.63
C THR A 103 -8.36 3.97 2.35
N MET A 104 -9.41 3.55 1.64
CA MET A 104 -10.53 4.44 1.27
C MET A 104 -11.30 4.96 2.49
N PRO A 105 -11.64 4.12 3.50
CA PRO A 105 -12.21 4.60 4.75
C PRO A 105 -11.32 5.59 5.49
N ASP A 106 -10.03 5.31 5.62
CA ASP A 106 -9.08 6.21 6.28
C ASP A 106 -8.96 7.55 5.54
N LEU A 107 -8.90 7.52 4.22
CA LEU A 107 -8.90 8.75 3.43
C LEU A 107 -10.19 9.57 3.59
N ARG A 108 -11.33 8.89 3.73
CA ARG A 108 -12.65 9.54 3.81
C ARG A 108 -12.96 10.10 5.20
N TYR A 109 -12.54 9.42 6.26
CA TYR A 109 -12.97 9.71 7.63
C TYR A 109 -11.81 9.94 8.60
N GLY A 110 -10.59 9.59 8.23
CA GLY A 110 -9.42 9.62 9.11
C GLY A 110 -8.80 11.00 9.30
N LEU A 111 -9.15 12.01 8.52
CA LEU A 111 -8.59 13.36 8.68
C LEU A 111 -9.34 14.15 9.78
N THR A 112 -9.10 13.78 11.04
CA THR A 112 -9.63 14.47 12.22
C THR A 112 -8.84 15.74 12.56
N GLU A 113 -9.40 16.63 13.38
CA GLU A 113 -8.70 17.83 13.85
C GLU A 113 -7.41 17.52 14.62
N GLU A 114 -7.39 16.42 15.37
CA GLU A 114 -6.18 15.97 16.06
C GLU A 114 -5.08 15.55 15.08
N ILE A 115 -5.45 14.80 14.04
CA ILE A 115 -4.52 14.37 12.99
C ILE A 115 -4.03 15.57 12.17
N ARG A 116 -4.91 16.52 11.85
CA ARG A 116 -4.53 17.78 11.19
C ARG A 116 -3.48 18.55 11.99
N LYS A 117 -3.71 18.74 13.29
CA LYS A 117 -2.74 19.41 14.18
C LYS A 117 -1.42 18.68 14.23
N LYS A 118 -1.45 17.34 14.38
CA LYS A 118 -0.25 16.51 14.42
C LYS A 118 0.59 16.65 13.14
N ILE A 119 -0.05 16.52 11.98
CA ILE A 119 0.62 16.67 10.67
C ILE A 119 1.14 18.10 10.51
N GLY A 120 0.38 19.11 10.92
CA GLY A 120 0.82 20.50 10.92
C GLY A 120 2.10 20.71 11.74
N LEU A 121 2.20 20.11 12.93
CA LEU A 121 3.42 20.16 13.75
C LEU A 121 4.59 19.45 13.06
N GLN A 122 4.37 18.25 12.50
CA GLN A 122 5.41 17.51 11.78
C GLN A 122 5.97 18.29 10.58
N LEU A 123 5.10 18.95 9.81
CA LEU A 123 5.48 19.78 8.68
C LEU A 123 6.25 21.04 9.13
N GLN A 124 5.94 21.59 10.30
CA GLN A 124 6.66 22.72 10.91
C GLN A 124 8.07 22.30 11.35
N GLU A 125 8.20 21.13 11.98
CA GLU A 125 9.48 20.58 12.42
C GLU A 125 10.38 20.20 11.23
N ALA A 126 9.79 19.77 10.11
CA ALA A 126 10.52 19.40 8.89
C ALA A 126 11.02 20.61 8.07
N ASP A 127 10.44 21.80 8.25
CA ASP A 127 10.88 23.06 7.63
C ASP A 127 11.16 24.14 8.71
N PRO A 128 12.21 24.01 9.52
CA PRO A 128 12.51 24.95 10.62
C PRO A 128 13.06 26.31 10.15
N GLY A 129 13.06 26.59 8.83
CA GLY A 129 13.81 27.68 8.20
C GLY A 129 12.98 28.80 7.56
N LYS A 130 11.67 28.89 7.84
CA LYS A 130 10.81 30.02 7.42
C LYS A 130 9.90 30.54 8.51
#